data_AF-A0A1T2Z8C7-F1
#
_entry.id   AF-A0A1T2Z8C7-F1
#
_cell.length_a   1.000
_cell.length_b   1.000
_cell.length_c   1.000
_cell.angle_alpha   90.00
_cell.angle_beta   90.00
_cell.angle_gamma   90.00
#
_symmetry.space_group_name_H-M   'P 1'
#
loop_
_entity.id
_entity.type
_entity.pdbx_description
1 polymer ?
#
loop_
_entity_poly.entity_id
_entity_poly.type
_entity_poly.pdbx_seq_one_letter_code
_entity_poly.pdbx_strand_id
1 'polypeptide(L)' 'MMDSKSQAWALAMALIASGKIPFDPANMAGSIHILARYLQKLEDALEGENITNEPAASATA' A
#
# COMPACT_ATOMS: atom_id res chain seq x y z
N MET A 1 -5.45 -10.39 -20.39
CA MET A 1 -5.61 -10.07 -18.96
C MET A 1 -4.23 -9.70 -18.45
N MET A 2 -4.06 -8.51 -17.88
CA MET A 2 -2.78 -8.14 -17.26
C MET A 2 -2.67 -8.91 -15.95
N ASP A 3 -1.60 -9.70 -15.80
CA ASP A 3 -1.37 -10.45 -14.58
C ASP A 3 -1.26 -9.51 -13.37
N SER A 4 -1.81 -9.92 -12.22
CA SER A 4 -1.81 -9.13 -10.98
C SER A 4 -0.40 -8.65 -10.59
N LYS A 5 0.63 -9.43 -10.95
CA LYS A 5 2.06 -9.07 -10.77
C LYS A 5 2.47 -7.86 -11.62
N SER A 6 2.02 -7.79 -12.87
CA SER A 6 2.31 -6.68 -13.79
C SER A 6 1.61 -5.40 -13.35
N GLN A 7 0.38 -5.51 -12.83
CA GLN A 7 -0.37 -4.39 -12.30
C GLN A 7 0.23 -3.84 -10.99
N ALA A 8 0.65 -4.72 -10.08
CA ALA A 8 1.36 -4.34 -8.86
C ALA A 8 2.70 -3.64 -9.15
N TRP A 9 3.44 -4.13 -10.15
CA TRP A 9 4.67 -3.49 -10.60
C TRP A 9 4.42 -2.09 -11.19
N ALA A 10 3.40 -1.94 -12.04
CA ALA A 10 3.04 -0.65 -12.62
C ALA A 10 2.65 0.38 -11.52
N LEU A 11 1.90 -0.06 -10.51
CA LEU A 11 1.54 0.77 -9.37
C LEU A 11 2.78 1.20 -8.56
N ALA A 12 3.68 0.26 -8.26
CA ALA A 12 4.94 0.58 -7.58
C ALA A 12 5.76 1.62 -8.36
N MET A 13 5.90 1.44 -9.66
CA MET A 13 6.60 2.39 -10.54
C MET A 13 5.92 3.76 -10.57
N ALA A 14 4.59 3.83 -10.59
CA ALA A 14 3.86 5.09 -10.52
C ALA A 14 4.06 5.81 -9.17
N LEU A 15 4.08 5.07 -8.07
CA LEU A 15 4.33 5.63 -6.73
C LEU A 15 5.76 6.16 -6.59
N ILE A 16 6.73 5.43 -7.16
CA ILE A 16 8.14 5.87 -7.25
C ILE A 16 8.26 7.14 -8.11
N ALA A 17 7.67 7.14 -9.31
CA ALA A 17 7.71 8.29 -10.22
C ALA A 17 7.03 9.54 -9.63
N SER A 18 6.02 9.36 -8.79
CA SER A 18 5.35 10.45 -8.07
C SER A 18 6.17 11.03 -6.90
N GLY A 19 7.32 10.45 -6.57
CA GLY A 19 8.16 10.86 -5.45
C GLY A 19 7.61 10.48 -4.07
N LYS A 20 6.49 9.74 -4.01
CA LYS A 20 5.89 9.27 -2.75
C LYS A 20 6.67 8.14 -2.11
N ILE A 21 7.43 7.38 -2.90
CA ILE A 21 8.30 6.31 -2.43
C ILE A 21 9.73 6.61 -2.89
N PRO A 22 10.70 6.75 -1.96
CA PRO A 22 12.09 6.90 -2.33
C PRO A 22 12.59 5.60 -2.94
N PHE A 23 13.14 5.67 -4.15
CA PHE A 23 13.76 4.56 -4.84
C PHE A 23 15.14 4.97 -5.34
N ASP A 24 16.16 4.28 -4.85
CA ASP A 24 17.54 4.47 -5.24
C ASP A 24 18.00 3.28 -6.11
N PRO A 25 18.28 3.49 -7.41
CA PRO A 25 18.79 2.44 -8.28
C PRO A 25 20.20 1.96 -7.91
N ALA A 26 20.99 2.76 -7.18
CA ALA A 26 22.30 2.33 -6.66
C ALA A 26 22.15 1.41 -5.43
N ASN A 27 20.99 1.43 -4.77
CA ASN A 27 20.67 0.57 -3.64
C ASN A 27 19.30 -0.11 -3.83
N MET A 28 19.27 -1.08 -4.75
CA MET A 28 18.07 -1.86 -5.05
C MET A 28 17.53 -2.60 -3.81
N ALA A 29 18.41 -3.18 -2.98
CA ALA A 29 18.00 -3.93 -1.79
C ALA A 29 17.32 -3.02 -0.75
N GLY A 30 17.89 -1.85 -0.47
CA GLY A 30 17.31 -0.87 0.43
C GLY A 30 15.98 -0.32 -0.09
N SER A 31 15.90 -0.05 -1.40
CA SER A 31 14.68 0.46 -2.03
C SER A 31 13.54 -0.55 -2.02
N ILE A 32 13.83 -1.83 -2.26
CA ILE A 32 12.85 -2.92 -2.15
C ILE A 32 12.38 -3.06 -0.70
N HIS A 33 13.29 -2.99 0.27
CA HIS A 33 12.93 -3.07 1.69
C HIS A 33 12.01 -1.91 2.12
N ILE A 34 12.28 -0.69 1.64
CA ILE A 34 11.45 0.47 1.89
C ILE A 34 10.07 0.29 1.24
N LEU A 35 10.01 -0.12 -0.03
CA LEU A 35 8.77 -0.39 -0.74
C LEU A 35 7.92 -1.45 -0.02
N ALA A 36 8.54 -2.54 0.44
CA ALA A 36 7.85 -3.57 1.22
C ALA A 36 7.24 -3.02 2.52
N ARG A 37 7.97 -2.16 3.25
CA ARG A 37 7.44 -1.47 4.45
C ARG A 37 6.27 -0.54 4.15
N TYR A 38 6.30 0.16 3.02
CA TYR A 38 5.19 1.02 2.61
C TYR A 38 3.95 0.19 2.22
N LEU A 39 4.15 -0.93 1.52
CA LEU A 39 3.06 -1.85 1.18
C LEU A 39 2.45 -2.49 2.44
N GLN A 40 3.28 -2.93 3.38
CA GLN A 40 2.80 -3.48 4.65
C GLN A 40 1.99 -2.43 5.44
N LYS A 41 2.46 -1.18 5.53
CA LYS A 41 1.70 -0.10 6.17
C LYS A 41 0.38 0.20 5.47
N LEU A 42 0.34 0.07 4.14
CA LEU A 42 -0.90 0.25 3.37
C LEU A 42 -1.87 -0.89 3.64
N GLU A 43 -1.38 -2.13 3.72
CA GLU A 43 -2.16 -3.31 4.11
C GLU A 43 -2.70 -3.17 5.54
N ASP A 44 -1.85 -2.83 6.51
CA ASP A 44 -2.25 -2.57 7.90
C ASP A 44 -3.30 -1.44 7.99
N ALA A 45 -3.17 -0.39 7.18
CA ALA A 45 -4.14 0.71 7.15
C ALA A 45 -5.48 0.29 6.52
N LEU A 46 -5.45 -0.52 5.46
CA LEU A 46 -6.65 -1.08 4.83
C LEU A 46 -7.37 -2.06 5.75
N GLU A 47 -6.63 -2.93 6.44
CA GLU A 47 -7.17 -3.86 7.44
C GLU A 47 -7.68 -3.12 8.68
N GLY A 48 -6.98 -2.07 9.12
CA GLY A 48 -7.39 -1.19 10.22
C GLY A 48 -8.63 -0.34 9.89
N GLU A 49 -8.76 0.17 8.67
CA GLU A 49 -9.99 0.84 8.20
C GLU A 49 -11.16 -0.15 8.07
N ASN A 50 -10.90 -1.43 7.80
CA ASN A 50 -11.93 -2.47 7.73
C ASN A 50 -12.59 -2.76 9.10
N ILE A 51 -12.07 -2.21 10.20
CA ILE A 51 -12.69 -2.30 11.55
C ILE A 51 -13.46 -1.01 11.91
N THR A 52 -13.42 0.04 11.08
CA THR A 52 -14.16 1.30 11.34
C THR A 52 -15.24 1.55 10.29
N ASN A 53 -15.91 0.48 9.87
CA ASN A 53 -17.16 0.56 9.11
C ASN A 53 -18.25 -0.35 9.72
N GLU A 54 -18.24 -0.52 11.05
CA GLU A 54 -19.48 -0.82 11.77
C GLU A 54 -20.29 0.49 11.84
N PRO A 55 -21.48 0.58 11.24
CA PRO A 55 -22.39 1.64 11.62
C PRO A 55 -22.77 1.37 13.07
N ALA A 56 -22.47 2.34 13.93
CA ALA A 56 -23.06 2.44 15.25
C ALA A 56 -24.60 2.45 15.12
N ALA A 57 -25.21 1.27 15.15
CA ALA A 57 -26.63 1.11 15.42
C ALA A 57 -26.77 0.62 16.87
N SER A 58 -26.40 1.50 17.80
CA SER A 58 -26.91 1.47 19.17
C SER A 58 -27.66 2.77 19.43
N ALA A 59 -28.98 2.72 19.21
CA ALA A 59 -30.01 3.68 19.60
C ALA A 59 -31.31 3.12 18.99
N THR A 60 -32.41 2.81 19.69
CA THR A 60 -32.90 3.14 21.03
C THR A 60 -34.11 2.24 21.31
N ALA A 61 -34.33 1.89 22.58
CA ALA A 61 -35.59 1.62 23.29
C ALA A 61 -36.82 1.08 22.53
#